data_AF-A0A948KK84-F1
#
_entry.id   AF-A0A948KK84-F1
#
_cell.length_a   1.000
_cell.length_b   1.000
_cell.length_c   1.000
_cell.angle_alpha   90.00
_cell.angle_beta   90.00
_cell.angle_gamma   90.00
#
_symmetry.space_group_name_H-M   'P 1'
#
loop_
_entity.id
_entity.type
_entity.pdbx_description
1 polymer ?
#
loop_
_entity_poly.entity_id
_entity_poly.type
_entity_poly.pdbx_seq_one_letter_code
_entity_poly.pdbx_strand_id
1 'polypeptide(L)'
;YHLIKKARDYKFRESAKLERAGKTGQIQALQDKVDTLLALCNGTEDLTELRARINSIFNDTEKRGVILSSVHRAKGDEAERVWILKPELMPHPMAQQEWELEQESNLKYVAYTRSKNKLIFVQSE
;
A
#
# COMPACT_ATOMS: atom_id res chain seq x y z
N TYR A 1 15.34 -3.97 20.53
CA TYR A 1 15.01 -5.40 20.81
C TYR A 1 13.67 -5.62 21.53
N HIS A 2 13.38 -4.93 22.65
CA HIS A 2 12.16 -5.19 23.44
C HIS A 2 10.86 -4.89 22.70
N LEU A 3 10.81 -3.79 21.94
CA LEU A 3 9.62 -3.40 21.18
C LEU A 3 9.25 -4.42 20.09
N ILE A 4 10.24 -4.85 19.31
CA ILE A 4 10.08 -5.86 18.26
C ILE A 4 9.52 -7.17 18.84
N LYS A 5 10.08 -7.62 19.98
CA LYS A 5 9.59 -8.81 20.67
C LYS A 5 8.14 -8.64 21.10
N LYS A 6 7.80 -7.53 21.76
CA LYS A 6 6.43 -7.23 22.18
C LYS A 6 5.44 -7.17 21.01
N ALA A 7 5.82 -6.59 19.89
CA ALA A 7 4.98 -6.50 18.69
C ALA A 7 4.70 -7.89 18.09
N ARG A 8 5.72 -8.76 18.05
CA ARG A 8 5.56 -10.16 17.60
C ARG A 8 4.67 -10.98 18.55
N ASP A 9 4.90 -10.85 19.86
CA ASP A 9 4.09 -11.54 20.88
C ASP A 9 2.62 -11.07 20.83
N TYR A 10 2.39 -9.78 20.55
CA TYR A 10 1.06 -9.24 20.31
C TYR A 10 0.42 -9.83 19.06
N LYS A 11 1.12 -9.84 17.92
CA LYS A 11 0.67 -10.44 16.66
C LYS A 11 0.21 -11.89 16.87
N PHE A 12 1.07 -12.71 17.48
CA PHE A 12 0.77 -14.12 17.72
C PHE A 12 -0.50 -14.32 18.57
N ARG A 13 -0.58 -13.64 19.72
CA ARG A 13 -1.73 -13.78 20.63
C ARG A 13 -3.04 -13.32 19.99
N GLU A 14 -3.00 -12.19 19.27
CA GLU A 14 -4.21 -11.60 18.71
C GLU A 14 -4.66 -12.32 17.44
N SER A 15 -3.73 -12.78 16.60
CA SER A 15 -4.03 -13.67 15.47
C SER A 15 -4.70 -14.96 15.95
N ALA A 16 -4.17 -15.63 16.98
CA ALA A 16 -4.77 -16.86 17.50
C ALA A 16 -6.21 -16.67 18.02
N LYS A 17 -6.53 -15.51 18.61
CA LYS A 17 -7.91 -15.19 19.01
C LYS A 17 -8.82 -14.98 17.80
N LEU A 18 -8.35 -14.24 16.80
CA LEU A 18 -9.12 -13.96 15.59
C LEU A 18 -9.34 -15.21 14.73
N GLU A 19 -8.37 -16.13 14.72
CA GLU A 19 -8.47 -17.44 14.07
C GLU A 19 -9.59 -18.29 14.70
N ARG A 20 -9.62 -18.38 16.04
CA ARG A 20 -10.70 -19.07 16.76
C ARG A 20 -12.08 -18.46 16.48
N ALA A 21 -12.12 -17.17 16.16
CA ALA A 21 -13.34 -16.45 15.80
C ALA A 21 -13.65 -16.46 14.29
N GLY A 22 -12.84 -17.12 13.45
CA GLY A 22 -13.03 -17.19 12.00
C GLY A 22 -12.87 -15.86 11.25
N LYS A 23 -12.21 -14.86 11.86
CA LYS A 23 -12.13 -13.48 11.34
C LYS A 23 -10.93 -13.24 10.43
N THR A 24 -10.88 -13.96 9.30
CA THR A 24 -9.75 -13.92 8.34
C THR A 24 -9.35 -12.52 7.87
N GLY A 25 -10.30 -11.67 7.49
CA GLY A 25 -9.99 -10.28 7.07
C GLY A 25 -9.36 -9.43 8.18
N GLN A 26 -9.73 -9.66 9.45
CA GLN A 26 -9.12 -8.96 10.58
C GLN A 26 -7.72 -9.47 10.90
N ILE A 27 -7.45 -10.76 10.64
CA ILE A 27 -6.11 -11.33 10.76
C ILE A 27 -5.18 -10.66 9.75
N GLN A 28 -5.58 -10.54 8.49
CA GLN A 28 -4.77 -9.88 7.47
C GLN A 28 -4.48 -8.42 7.84
N ALA A 29 -5.52 -7.66 8.23
CA ALA A 29 -5.34 -6.28 8.66
C ALA A 29 -4.43 -6.13 9.90
N LEU A 30 -4.48 -7.08 10.84
CA LEU A 30 -3.57 -7.13 11.98
C LEU A 30 -2.13 -7.43 11.54
N GLN A 31 -1.95 -8.38 10.63
CA GLN A 31 -0.64 -8.75 10.10
C GLN A 31 0.01 -7.56 9.40
N ASP A 32 -0.71 -6.91 8.47
CA ASP A 32 -0.23 -5.72 7.76
C ASP A 32 0.20 -4.60 8.71
N LYS A 33 -0.60 -4.34 9.76
CA LYS A 33 -0.27 -3.33 10.77
C LYS A 33 1.01 -3.65 11.52
N VAL A 34 1.17 -4.89 11.99
CA VAL A 34 2.36 -5.27 12.76
C VAL A 34 3.58 -5.32 11.85
N ASP A 35 3.47 -5.84 10.64
CA ASP A 35 4.59 -5.96 9.71
C ASP A 35 5.07 -4.58 9.26
N THR A 36 4.15 -3.63 9.02
CA THR A 36 4.49 -2.22 8.80
C THR A 36 5.26 -1.64 9.99
N LEU A 37 4.78 -1.86 11.22
CA LEU A 37 5.46 -1.38 12.43
C LEU A 37 6.86 -1.98 12.56
N LEU A 38 7.02 -3.28 12.31
CA LEU A 38 8.30 -3.98 12.37
C LEU A 38 9.29 -3.46 11.31
N ALA A 39 8.81 -3.18 10.10
CA ALA A 39 9.62 -2.56 9.05
C ALA A 39 10.11 -1.17 9.48
N LEU A 40 9.23 -0.36 10.10
CA LEU A 40 9.59 0.96 10.63
C LEU A 40 10.56 0.89 11.81
N CYS A 41 10.52 -0.18 12.61
CA CYS A 41 11.46 -0.40 13.72
C CYS A 41 12.87 -0.79 13.26
N ASN A 42 13.08 -1.14 11.99
CA ASN A 42 14.37 -1.61 11.52
C ASN A 42 15.43 -0.49 11.60
N GLY A 43 16.48 -0.64 12.40
CA GLY A 43 17.47 0.41 12.62
C GLY A 43 16.93 1.60 13.43
N THR A 44 15.96 1.38 14.31
CA THR A 44 15.61 2.30 15.41
C THR A 44 15.94 1.64 16.75
N GLU A 45 16.54 2.37 17.68
CA GLU A 45 16.94 1.86 18.98
C GLU A 45 15.81 1.94 20.01
N ASP A 46 15.01 3.00 19.94
CA ASP A 46 13.95 3.29 20.91
C ASP A 46 12.65 3.83 20.29
N LEU A 47 11.68 4.14 21.16
CA LEU A 47 10.38 4.68 20.75
C LEU A 47 10.47 6.13 20.25
N THR A 48 11.49 6.88 20.68
CA THR A 48 11.71 8.27 20.27
C THR A 48 12.08 8.31 18.80
N GLU A 49 13.06 7.50 18.40
CA GLU A 49 13.50 7.37 17.01
C GLU A 49 12.41 6.83 16.10
N LEU A 50 11.66 5.82 16.56
CA LEU A 50 10.52 5.29 15.80
C LEU A 50 9.45 6.38 15.54
N ARG A 51 9.13 7.19 16.56
CA ARG A 51 8.18 8.30 16.42
C ARG A 51 8.71 9.37 15.45
N ALA A 52 9.98 9.72 15.56
CA ALA A 52 10.62 10.67 14.65
C ALA A 52 10.57 10.17 13.20
N ARG A 53 10.84 8.89 12.97
CA ARG A 53 10.75 8.26 11.65
C ARG A 53 9.34 8.28 11.09
N ILE A 54 8.34 7.89 11.89
CA ILE A 54 6.93 7.98 11.49
C ILE A 54 6.60 9.42 11.07
N ASN A 55 6.95 10.40 11.90
CA ASN A 55 6.69 11.81 11.60
C ASN A 55 7.41 12.27 10.33
N SER A 56 8.63 11.79 10.06
CA SER A 56 9.34 12.12 8.81
C SER A 56 8.65 11.58 7.55
N ILE A 57 8.00 10.42 7.63
CA ILE A 57 7.26 9.81 6.50
C ILE A 57 6.00 10.62 6.19
N PHE A 58 5.33 11.14 7.21
CA PHE A 58 4.09 11.91 7.08
C PHE A 58 4.32 13.42 7.00
N ASN A 59 5.57 13.87 6.85
CA ASN A 59 5.86 15.29 6.72
C ASN A 59 5.64 15.75 5.27
N ASP A 60 4.58 16.53 5.04
CA ASP A 60 4.17 17.01 3.70
C ASP A 60 5.11 18.05 3.07
N THR A 61 6.14 18.50 3.80
CA THR A 61 7.05 19.57 3.34
C THR A 61 8.10 19.09 2.34
N GLU A 62 8.44 17.79 2.33
CA GLU A 62 9.39 17.22 1.37
C GLU A 62 8.80 15.96 0.72
N LYS A 63 8.23 16.08 -0.49
CA LYS A 63 7.83 14.92 -1.33
C LYS A 63 9.07 14.23 -1.93
N ARG A 64 9.94 13.68 -1.09
CA ARG A 64 11.09 12.86 -1.50
C ARG A 64 10.72 11.39 -1.36
N GLY A 65 10.52 10.69 -2.48
CA GLY A 65 10.30 9.26 -2.46
C GLY A 65 9.51 8.74 -3.66
N VAL A 66 9.29 7.42 -3.68
CA VAL A 66 8.36 6.77 -4.61
C VAL A 66 6.94 6.97 -4.08
N ILE A 67 6.07 7.52 -4.91
CA ILE A 67 4.66 7.70 -4.57
C ILE A 67 3.91 6.44 -4.97
N LEU A 68 3.30 5.78 -3.99
CA LEU A 68 2.37 4.67 -4.20
C LEU A 68 0.95 5.22 -4.09
N SER A 69 0.14 5.05 -5.14
CA SER A 69 -1.23 5.54 -5.18
C SER A 69 -2.08 4.62 -6.05
N SER A 70 -3.39 4.59 -5.79
CA SER A 70 -4.33 4.00 -6.74
C SER A 70 -4.52 4.95 -7.93
N VAL A 71 -4.84 4.39 -9.09
CA VAL A 71 -5.12 5.19 -10.30
C VAL A 71 -6.23 6.21 -10.05
N HIS A 72 -7.24 5.84 -9.25
CA HIS A 72 -8.32 6.75 -8.86
C HIS A 72 -7.82 7.98 -8.10
N ARG A 73 -6.89 7.80 -7.15
CA ARG A 73 -6.36 8.89 -6.33
C ARG A 73 -5.35 9.74 -7.09
N ALA A 74 -4.64 9.17 -8.06
CA ALA A 74 -3.64 9.87 -8.87
C ALA A 74 -4.22 10.63 -10.08
N LYS A 75 -5.56 10.70 -10.23
CA LYS A 75 -6.20 11.48 -11.30
C LYS A 75 -5.78 12.95 -11.24
N GLY A 76 -5.40 13.51 -12.37
CA GLY A 76 -4.97 14.92 -12.48
C GLY A 76 -3.49 15.17 -12.20
N ASP A 77 -2.78 14.20 -11.62
CA ASP A 77 -1.33 14.28 -11.41
C ASP A 77 -0.55 13.61 -12.55
N GLU A 78 0.66 14.08 -12.83
CA GLU A 78 1.58 13.48 -13.82
C GLU A 78 2.96 13.27 -13.20
N ALA A 79 3.69 12.28 -13.69
CA ALA A 79 5.03 11.97 -13.21
C ALA A 79 5.99 11.65 -14.38
N GLU A 80 7.28 11.92 -14.19
CA GLU A 80 8.32 11.57 -15.18
C GLU A 80 8.32 10.07 -15.49
N ARG A 81 8.20 9.24 -14.45
CA ARG A 81 8.19 7.78 -14.55
C ARG A 81 7.01 7.22 -13.80
N VAL A 82 6.25 6.34 -14.45
CA VAL A 82 5.08 5.66 -13.87
C VAL A 82 5.25 4.15 -14.01
N TRP A 83 5.02 3.44 -12.92
CA TRP A 83 4.96 1.98 -12.88
C TRP A 83 3.52 1.55 -12.60
N ILE A 84 2.92 0.79 -13.51
CA ILE A 84 1.59 0.20 -13.33
C ILE A 84 1.77 -1.22 -12.81
N LEU A 85 1.30 -1.44 -11.58
CA LEU A 85 1.29 -2.74 -10.93
C LEU A 85 0.04 -3.52 -11.37
N LYS A 86 0.22 -4.80 -11.70
CA LYS A 86 -0.85 -5.73 -12.07
C LYS A 86 -1.82 -5.16 -13.12
N PRO A 87 -1.33 -4.76 -14.30
CA PRO A 87 -2.18 -4.19 -15.37
C PRO A 87 -3.30 -5.13 -15.83
N GLU A 88 -3.18 -6.43 -15.59
CA GLU A 88 -4.20 -7.45 -15.84
C GLU A 88 -5.47 -7.28 -14.99
N LEU A 89 -5.39 -6.55 -13.86
CA LEU A 89 -6.54 -6.22 -13.02
C LEU A 89 -7.27 -4.95 -13.48
N MET A 90 -7.01 -4.49 -14.71
CA MET A 90 -7.59 -3.27 -15.28
C MET A 90 -8.18 -3.57 -16.68
N PRO A 91 -9.52 -3.71 -16.79
CA PRO A 91 -10.54 -3.27 -15.84
C PRO A 91 -10.65 -4.14 -14.57
N HIS A 92 -11.11 -3.54 -13.46
CA HIS A 92 -11.31 -4.26 -12.20
C HIS A 92 -12.23 -5.48 -12.38
N PRO A 93 -11.87 -6.68 -11.90
CA PRO A 93 -12.65 -7.91 -12.15
C PRO A 93 -14.10 -7.91 -11.64
N MET A 94 -14.43 -6.98 -10.74
CA MET A 94 -15.79 -6.82 -10.20
C MET A 94 -16.65 -5.79 -10.96
N ALA A 95 -16.11 -5.09 -11.97
CA ALA A 95 -16.92 -4.26 -12.84
C ALA A 95 -17.75 -5.17 -13.77
N GLN A 96 -19.06 -5.19 -13.58
CA GLN A 96 -19.97 -6.09 -14.29
C GLN A 96 -20.95 -5.35 -15.19
N GLN A 97 -21.31 -4.13 -14.83
CA GLN A 97 -22.26 -3.32 -15.58
C GLN A 97 -21.54 -2.57 -16.71
N GLU A 98 -22.23 -2.31 -17.82
CA GLU A 98 -21.64 -1.63 -18.98
C GLU A 98 -21.02 -0.27 -18.61
N TRP A 99 -21.72 0.50 -17.77
CA TRP A 99 -21.22 1.81 -17.31
C TRP A 99 -20.00 1.69 -16.38
N GLU A 100 -19.88 0.60 -15.61
CA GLU A 100 -18.69 0.34 -14.77
C GLU A 100 -17.49 0.00 -15.65
N LEU A 101 -17.69 -0.83 -16.69
CA LEU A 101 -16.66 -1.18 -17.65
C LEU A 101 -16.18 0.03 -18.46
N GLU A 102 -17.08 0.93 -18.82
CA GLU A 102 -16.73 2.20 -19.45
C GLU A 102 -15.89 3.07 -18.49
N GLN A 103 -16.31 3.17 -17.22
CA GLN A 103 -15.55 3.92 -16.22
C GLN A 103 -14.14 3.36 -16.02
N GLU A 104 -14.00 2.03 -15.96
CA GLU A 104 -12.71 1.34 -15.86
C GLU A 104 -11.84 1.55 -17.11
N SER A 105 -12.45 1.57 -18.30
CA SER A 105 -11.75 1.87 -19.55
C SER A 105 -11.19 3.30 -19.55
N ASN A 106 -11.98 4.27 -19.04
CA ASN A 106 -11.52 5.64 -18.86
C ASN A 106 -10.39 5.74 -17.82
N LEU A 107 -10.46 4.98 -16.73
CA LEU A 107 -9.39 4.88 -15.73
C LEU A 107 -8.11 4.31 -16.32
N LYS A 108 -8.22 3.30 -17.18
CA LYS A 108 -7.09 2.70 -17.90
C LYS A 108 -6.41 3.70 -18.81
N TYR A 109 -7.19 4.46 -19.58
CA TYR A 109 -6.66 5.54 -20.38
C TYR A 109 -5.91 6.58 -19.53
N VAL A 110 -6.49 7.00 -18.40
CA VAL A 110 -5.83 7.92 -17.47
C VAL A 110 -4.50 7.33 -16.99
N ALA A 111 -4.47 6.09 -16.50
CA ALA A 111 -3.26 5.44 -16.01
C ALA A 111 -2.12 5.44 -17.05
N TYR A 112 -2.45 5.13 -18.31
CA TYR A 112 -1.46 4.98 -19.38
C TYR A 112 -0.91 6.32 -19.86
N THR A 113 -1.64 7.41 -19.60
CA THR A 113 -1.27 8.76 -20.03
C THR A 113 -0.69 9.60 -18.89
N ARG A 114 -0.33 9.02 -17.73
CA ARG A 114 0.30 9.77 -16.61
C ARG A 114 1.80 9.93 -16.72
N SER A 115 2.48 9.08 -17.48
CA SER A 115 3.93 9.18 -17.66
C SER A 115 4.27 10.28 -18.65
N LYS A 116 5.18 11.18 -18.26
CA LYS A 116 5.77 12.17 -19.18
C LYS A 116 6.91 11.59 -20.00
N ASN A 117 7.68 10.66 -19.43
CA ASN A 117 8.87 10.11 -20.06
C ASN A 117 8.81 8.58 -20.17
N LYS A 118 8.54 7.86 -19.07
CA LYS A 118 8.56 6.38 -19.08
C LYS A 118 7.35 5.76 -18.39
N LEU A 119 6.67 4.88 -19.11
CA LEU A 119 5.65 3.97 -18.57
C LEU A 119 6.20 2.55 -18.49
N ILE A 120 6.06 1.92 -17.33
CA ILE A 120 6.50 0.54 -17.09
C ILE A 120 5.32 -0.29 -16.61
N PHE A 121 5.11 -1.44 -17.23
CA PHE A 121 4.17 -2.45 -16.76
C PHE A 121 4.91 -3.50 -15.95
N VAL A 122 4.50 -3.68 -14.69
CA VAL A 122 5.08 -4.71 -13.82
C VAL A 122 4.23 -5.97 -13.96
N GLN A 123 4.83 -7.00 -14.55
CA GLN A 123 4.20 -8.31 -14.67
C GLN A 123 4.26 -9.03 -13.32
N SER A 124 3.16 -9.70 -12.97
CA SER A 124 3.14 -10.65 -11.86
C SER A 124 4.01 -11.86 -12.21
N GLU A 125 4.83 -12.34 -11.27
CA GLU A 125 5.52 -13.63 -11.36
C GLU A 125 4.54 -14.81 -11.32
#